data_AF-V4AN26-F1
#
_entry.id   AF-V4AN26-F1
#
_cell.length_a   1.000
_cell.length_b   1.000
_cell.length_c   1.000
_cell.angle_alpha   90.00
_cell.angle_beta   90.00
_cell.angle_gamma   90.00
#
_symmetry.space_group_name_H-M   'P 1'
#
loop_
_entity.id
_entity.type
_entity.pdbx_description
1 polymer ?
#
loop_
_entity_poly.entity_id
_entity_poly.type
_entity_poly.pdbx_seq_one_letter_code
_entity_poly.pdbx_strand_id
1 'polypeptide(L)'
;TGIYIGWRCPEFKHDCQRLTRQSKCFCGHYLAEHNKYTGKSVRVPCKQCPCKAYAWIPARPEEIGEFWHQRRRDFDPSAWRAKCKCKHHHEQHDPNTSHRCKVSGCSCGRFFSDFLCAACDRHWEVHETFFETEDMRAQNGLPIGM
;
A
#
# COMPACT_ATOMS: atom_id res chain seq x y z
N THR A 1 -23.80 6.63 2.95
CA THR A 1 -22.64 6.55 3.87
C THR A 1 -21.47 5.92 3.14
N GLY A 2 -20.33 6.62 3.08
CA GLY A 2 -19.14 6.15 2.39
C GLY A 2 -18.27 5.26 3.27
N ILE A 3 -17.44 4.41 2.65
CA ILE A 3 -16.39 3.65 3.35
C ILE A 3 -15.09 4.45 3.25
N TYR A 4 -14.43 4.67 4.37
CA TYR A 4 -13.07 5.22 4.39
C TYR A 4 -12.09 4.10 4.11
N ILE A 5 -11.32 4.24 3.03
CA ILE A 5 -10.27 3.29 2.66
C ILE A 5 -8.99 4.09 2.59
N GLY A 6 -8.02 3.69 3.39
CA GLY A 6 -6.79 4.45 3.52
C GLY A 6 -5.65 3.60 3.98
N TRP A 7 -4.51 4.26 4.08
CA TRP A 7 -3.26 3.70 4.53
C TRP A 7 -2.66 4.64 5.55
N ARG A 8 -2.28 4.13 6.72
CA ARG A 8 -1.77 4.96 7.83
C ARG A 8 -0.79 4.18 8.68
N CYS A 9 0.08 4.90 9.38
CA CYS A 9 0.84 4.34 10.48
C CYS A 9 -0.05 4.39 11.74
N PRO A 10 -0.25 3.27 12.47
CA PRO A 10 -1.09 3.25 13.68
C PRO A 10 -0.64 4.20 14.80
N GLU A 11 0.61 4.66 14.76
CA GLU A 11 1.17 5.65 15.69
C GLU A 11 0.47 7.02 15.58
N PHE A 12 -0.08 7.35 14.42
CA PHE A 12 -0.67 8.67 14.15
C PHE A 12 -2.20 8.63 13.98
N LYS A 13 -2.85 9.75 14.29
CA LYS A 13 -4.31 9.96 14.16
C LYS A 13 -4.69 10.70 12.87
N HIS A 14 -3.95 10.45 11.80
CA HIS A 14 -4.25 10.94 10.46
C HIS A 14 -3.93 9.86 9.42
N ASP A 15 -4.58 9.94 8.28
CA ASP A 15 -4.33 9.00 7.18
C ASP A 15 -3.14 9.50 6.35
N CYS A 16 -2.19 8.61 6.05
CA CYS A 16 -1.04 8.94 5.22
C CYS A 16 -1.40 8.98 3.74
N GLN A 17 -2.31 8.11 3.31
CA GLN A 17 -2.82 8.07 1.94
C GLN A 17 -4.28 7.65 1.89
N ARG A 18 -5.08 8.35 1.08
CA ARG A 18 -6.44 7.95 0.76
C ARG A 18 -6.42 7.01 -0.43
N LEU A 19 -7.11 5.87 -0.31
CA LEU A 19 -7.08 4.84 -1.33
C LEU A 19 -8.35 4.85 -2.17
N THR A 20 -8.17 4.57 -3.46
CA THR A 20 -9.27 4.50 -4.42
C THR A 20 -9.34 3.10 -5.02
N ARG A 21 -10.37 2.86 -5.82
CA ARG A 21 -10.51 1.61 -6.58
C ARG A 21 -9.34 1.35 -7.55
N GLN A 22 -8.59 2.38 -7.93
CA GLN A 22 -7.42 2.31 -8.82
C GLN A 22 -6.08 2.27 -8.06
N SER A 23 -6.10 2.26 -6.72
CA SER A 23 -4.89 2.07 -5.94
C SER A 23 -4.42 0.62 -6.05
N LYS A 24 -3.10 0.41 -6.22
CA LYS A 24 -2.53 -0.92 -6.38
C LYS A 24 -2.31 -1.62 -5.04
N CYS A 25 -2.57 -2.92 -5.03
CA CYS A 25 -2.15 -3.86 -4.02
C CYS A 25 -0.69 -4.27 -4.26
N PHE A 26 -0.02 -4.73 -3.22
CA PHE A 26 1.28 -5.41 -3.26
C PHE A 26 1.32 -6.58 -4.27
N CYS A 27 0.18 -7.20 -4.56
CA CYS A 27 0.12 -8.24 -5.58
C CYS A 27 0.14 -7.73 -7.03
N GLY A 28 0.17 -6.42 -7.25
CA GLY A 28 0.17 -5.76 -8.56
C GLY A 28 -1.23 -5.38 -9.10
N HIS A 29 -2.30 -5.97 -8.56
CA HIS A 29 -3.68 -5.71 -8.99
C HIS A 29 -4.31 -4.52 -8.26
N TYR A 30 -5.33 -3.91 -8.86
CA TYR A 30 -6.08 -2.79 -8.30
C TYR A 30 -7.06 -3.25 -7.20
N LEU A 31 -7.39 -2.36 -6.26
CA LEU A 31 -8.43 -2.62 -5.25
C LEU A 31 -9.77 -3.04 -5.89
N ALA A 32 -10.12 -2.52 -7.07
CA ALA A 32 -11.31 -2.93 -7.82
C ALA A 32 -11.34 -4.43 -8.19
N GLU A 33 -10.17 -5.05 -8.31
CA GLU A 33 -9.97 -6.45 -8.71
C GLU A 33 -9.93 -7.40 -7.50
N HIS A 34 -10.02 -6.86 -6.30
CA HIS A 34 -10.18 -7.61 -5.07
C HIS A 34 -11.65 -7.94 -4.78
N ASN A 35 -11.88 -8.83 -3.83
CA ASN A 35 -13.21 -9.20 -3.34
C ASN A 35 -14.01 -7.98 -2.84
N LYS A 36 -15.34 -8.16 -2.74
CA LYS A 36 -16.20 -7.13 -2.15
C LYS A 36 -15.73 -6.85 -0.72
N TYR A 37 -15.76 -5.58 -0.34
CA TYR A 37 -15.34 -5.10 0.97
C TYR A 37 -16.42 -4.21 1.60
N THR A 38 -16.36 -4.08 2.91
CA THR A 38 -17.19 -3.20 3.73
C THR A 38 -16.27 -2.34 4.59
N GLY A 39 -16.81 -1.34 5.29
CA GLY A 39 -16.05 -0.54 6.26
C GLY A 39 -15.62 -1.31 7.52
N LYS A 40 -15.72 -2.65 7.54
CA LYS A 40 -15.22 -3.52 8.61
C LYS A 40 -14.32 -4.64 8.05
N SER A 41 -13.92 -4.54 6.78
CA SER A 41 -13.10 -5.56 6.13
C SER A 41 -11.67 -5.54 6.66
N VAL A 42 -11.21 -6.69 7.15
CA VAL A 42 -9.81 -6.88 7.59
C VAL A 42 -8.95 -7.50 6.48
N ARG A 43 -9.53 -8.45 5.73
CA ARG A 43 -8.87 -9.12 4.61
C ARG A 43 -9.76 -9.04 3.39
N VAL A 44 -9.21 -8.52 2.31
CA VAL A 44 -9.88 -8.45 1.01
C VAL A 44 -9.02 -9.20 0.01
N PRO A 45 -9.24 -10.51 -0.22
CA PRO A 45 -8.45 -11.30 -1.15
C PRO A 45 -8.55 -10.79 -2.58
N CYS A 46 -7.50 -11.02 -3.37
CA CYS A 46 -7.51 -10.75 -4.81
C CYS A 46 -8.33 -11.83 -5.54
N LYS A 47 -9.02 -11.46 -6.62
CA LYS A 47 -9.75 -12.43 -7.46
C LYS A 47 -8.88 -13.10 -8.51
N GLN A 48 -7.72 -12.51 -8.83
CA GLN A 48 -6.90 -12.90 -9.98
C GLN A 48 -5.61 -13.64 -9.57
N CYS A 49 -5.23 -13.62 -8.29
CA CYS A 49 -4.02 -14.28 -7.81
C CYS A 49 -4.16 -14.79 -6.36
N PRO A 50 -3.20 -15.59 -5.85
CA PRO A 50 -3.24 -16.15 -4.49
C PRO A 50 -3.10 -15.14 -3.33
N CYS A 51 -3.20 -13.84 -3.58
CA CYS A 51 -3.12 -12.79 -2.57
C CYS A 51 -4.33 -12.83 -1.64
N LYS A 52 -4.08 -13.02 -0.35
CA LYS A 52 -5.12 -13.24 0.68
C LYS A 52 -5.65 -11.95 1.30
N ALA A 53 -4.96 -10.82 1.15
CA ALA A 53 -5.37 -9.54 1.72
C ALA A 53 -4.84 -8.38 0.88
N TYR A 54 -5.68 -7.37 0.65
CA TYR A 54 -5.28 -6.12 0.03
C TYR A 54 -4.30 -5.38 0.95
N ALA A 55 -3.12 -5.10 0.42
CA ALA A 55 -2.08 -4.30 1.07
C ALA A 55 -1.61 -3.26 0.07
N TRP A 56 -1.94 -1.99 0.29
CA TRP A 56 -1.59 -0.93 -0.66
C TRP A 56 -0.08 -0.83 -0.85
N ILE A 57 0.37 -0.64 -2.09
CA ILE A 57 1.75 -0.30 -2.42
C ILE A 57 1.71 0.88 -3.40
N PRO A 58 2.62 1.86 -3.30
CA PRO A 58 2.72 2.89 -4.32
C PRO A 58 3.04 2.26 -5.67
N ALA A 59 2.34 2.75 -6.69
CA ALA A 59 2.48 2.41 -8.09
C ALA A 59 3.21 3.50 -8.89
N ARG A 60 3.32 4.71 -8.31
CA ARG A 60 4.04 5.85 -8.90
C ARG A 60 4.84 6.60 -7.84
N PRO A 61 5.95 7.27 -8.22
CA PRO A 61 6.71 8.14 -7.32
C PRO A 61 5.88 9.23 -6.64
N GLU A 62 4.89 9.80 -7.32
CA GLU A 62 4.07 10.89 -6.78
C GLU A 62 3.26 10.47 -5.55
N GLU A 63 2.87 9.20 -5.47
CA GLU A 63 2.11 8.65 -4.33
C GLU A 63 2.96 8.58 -3.05
N ILE A 64 4.28 8.75 -3.15
CA ILE A 64 5.22 8.87 -2.04
C ILE A 64 5.97 10.21 -2.05
N GLY A 65 5.39 11.24 -2.69
CA GLY A 65 5.94 12.59 -2.69
C GLY A 65 7.21 12.76 -3.55
N GLU A 66 7.65 11.74 -4.29
CA GLU A 66 8.86 11.80 -5.12
C GLU A 66 8.57 12.27 -6.56
N PHE A 67 7.72 13.29 -6.71
CA PHE A 67 7.27 13.81 -8.01
C PHE A 67 8.41 14.31 -8.91
N TRP A 68 9.57 14.63 -8.35
CA TRP A 68 10.75 15.07 -9.11
C TRP A 68 11.33 13.98 -10.02
N HIS A 69 11.02 12.70 -9.81
CA HIS A 69 11.47 11.62 -10.70
C HIS A 69 10.99 11.81 -12.14
N GLN A 70 9.79 12.36 -12.33
CA GLN A 70 9.23 12.66 -13.64
C GLN A 70 10.00 13.72 -14.43
N ARG A 71 10.83 14.54 -13.75
CA ARG A 71 11.64 15.57 -14.40
C ARG A 71 12.92 15.02 -15.03
N ARG A 72 13.26 13.75 -14.76
CA ARG A 72 14.43 13.12 -15.40
C ARG A 72 14.09 12.78 -16.84
N ARG A 73 14.98 13.14 -17.76
CA ARG A 73 14.80 12.97 -19.22
C ARG A 73 14.39 11.56 -19.63
N ASP A 74 14.96 10.55 -18.96
CA ASP A 74 14.77 9.13 -19.29
C ASP A 74 13.89 8.40 -18.27
N PHE A 75 13.02 9.12 -17.54
CA PHE A 75 12.08 8.48 -16.62
C PHE A 75 10.93 7.82 -17.36
N ASP A 76 10.80 6.49 -17.20
CA ASP A 76 9.64 5.73 -17.65
C ASP A 76 8.71 5.43 -16.45
N PRO A 77 7.55 6.10 -16.34
CA PRO A 77 6.58 5.84 -15.28
C PRO A 77 6.04 4.40 -15.31
N SER A 78 6.01 3.75 -16.48
CA SER A 78 5.47 2.39 -16.64
C SER A 78 6.43 1.32 -16.10
N ALA A 79 7.72 1.62 -16.03
CA ALA A 79 8.76 0.75 -15.47
C ALA A 79 8.95 0.93 -13.96
N TRP A 80 8.44 2.01 -13.36
CA TRP A 80 8.65 2.25 -11.93
C TRP A 80 7.92 1.21 -11.07
N ARG A 81 8.62 0.72 -10.05
CA ARG A 81 8.10 -0.23 -9.06
C ARG A 81 8.71 0.09 -7.70
N ALA A 82 7.88 0.07 -6.66
CA ALA A 82 8.36 0.16 -5.28
C ALA A 82 9.42 -0.92 -5.00
N LYS A 83 10.56 -0.48 -4.42
CA LYS A 83 11.71 -1.34 -4.12
C LYS A 83 11.77 -1.69 -2.63
N CYS A 84 12.25 -2.90 -2.38
CA CYS A 84 12.70 -3.32 -1.06
C CYS A 84 14.15 -2.88 -0.82
N LYS A 85 14.61 -2.81 0.44
CA LYS A 85 16.02 -2.63 0.81
C LYS A 85 16.94 -3.70 0.21
N CYS A 86 16.41 -4.90 -0.11
CA CYS A 86 17.13 -5.93 -0.87
C CYS A 86 17.26 -5.63 -2.38
N LYS A 87 16.80 -4.46 -2.82
CA LYS A 87 16.85 -3.91 -4.18
C LYS A 87 15.94 -4.58 -5.21
N HIS A 88 15.24 -5.63 -4.83
CA HIS A 88 14.18 -6.23 -5.62
C HIS A 88 12.86 -5.46 -5.51
N HIS A 89 12.03 -5.57 -6.54
CA HIS A 89 10.71 -4.94 -6.61
C HIS A 89 9.69 -5.70 -5.76
N HIS A 90 8.64 -5.00 -5.30
CA HIS A 90 7.55 -5.63 -4.55
C HIS A 90 6.89 -6.81 -5.29
N GLU A 91 6.80 -6.76 -6.63
CA GLU A 91 6.25 -7.86 -7.46
C GLU A 91 7.12 -9.15 -7.40
N GLN A 92 8.39 -9.03 -7.01
CA GLN A 92 9.31 -10.15 -6.81
C GLN A 92 9.21 -10.74 -5.39
N HIS A 93 8.35 -10.19 -4.54
CA HIS A 93 8.06 -10.71 -3.21
C HIS A 93 6.74 -11.50 -3.21
N ASP A 94 6.54 -12.36 -2.22
CA ASP A 94 5.25 -13.04 -2.02
C ASP A 94 4.18 -11.99 -1.65
N PRO A 95 2.97 -12.03 -2.25
CA PRO A 95 1.93 -11.05 -1.93
C PRO A 95 1.26 -11.29 -0.58
N ASN A 96 1.55 -12.38 0.11
CA ASN A 96 0.98 -12.72 1.40
C ASN A 96 1.94 -12.37 2.55
N THR A 97 1.48 -12.67 3.78
CA THR A 97 2.17 -12.40 5.05
C THR A 97 3.68 -12.62 4.96
N SER A 98 4.43 -11.72 5.61
CA SER A 98 5.89 -11.50 5.51
C SER A 98 6.34 -10.79 4.23
N HIS A 99 5.72 -11.02 3.08
CA HIS A 99 6.27 -10.54 1.81
C HIS A 99 7.73 -10.96 1.61
N ARG A 100 8.03 -12.25 1.76
CA ARG A 100 9.37 -12.79 1.52
C ARG A 100 9.79 -12.60 0.06
N CYS A 101 11.04 -12.22 -0.18
CA CYS A 101 11.58 -12.15 -1.53
C CYS A 101 11.65 -13.56 -2.17
N LYS A 102 11.23 -13.67 -3.43
CA LYS A 102 11.24 -14.93 -4.19
C LYS A 102 12.43 -15.05 -5.14
N VAL A 103 13.28 -14.02 -5.24
CA VAL A 103 14.47 -14.06 -6.10
C VAL A 103 15.47 -15.07 -5.55
N SER A 104 15.95 -15.98 -6.41
CA SER A 104 16.93 -17.00 -6.05
C SER A 104 18.18 -16.37 -5.44
N GLY A 105 18.66 -16.96 -4.33
CA GLY A 105 19.83 -16.44 -3.60
C GLY A 105 19.54 -15.26 -2.67
N CYS A 106 18.33 -14.69 -2.66
CA CYS A 106 17.98 -13.61 -1.74
C CYS A 106 17.45 -14.15 -0.40
N SER A 107 18.08 -13.76 0.71
CA SER A 107 17.66 -14.16 2.07
C SER A 107 16.61 -13.23 2.70
N CYS A 108 16.11 -12.23 1.95
CA CYS A 108 15.19 -11.22 2.43
C CYS A 108 13.83 -11.84 2.85
N GLY A 109 13.66 -12.06 4.15
CA GLY A 109 12.49 -12.70 4.74
C GLY A 109 11.23 -11.82 4.81
N ARG A 110 11.38 -10.50 4.64
CA ARG A 110 10.28 -9.53 4.70
C ARG A 110 10.47 -8.40 3.71
N PHE A 111 9.39 -7.76 3.27
CA PHE A 111 9.49 -6.51 2.52
C PHE A 111 9.80 -5.34 3.46
N PHE A 112 10.92 -4.66 3.20
CA PHE A 112 11.32 -3.43 3.86
C PHE A 112 11.46 -2.36 2.80
N SER A 113 10.62 -1.32 2.84
CA SER A 113 10.65 -0.27 1.82
C SER A 113 12.00 0.45 1.72
N ASP A 114 12.44 0.70 0.49
CA ASP A 114 13.59 1.57 0.17
C ASP A 114 13.16 3.04 -0.01
N PHE A 115 11.94 3.37 0.42
CA PHE A 115 11.34 4.70 0.37
C PHE A 115 10.70 5.02 1.72
N LEU A 116 10.38 6.31 1.92
CA LEU A 116 9.65 6.80 3.09
C LEU A 116 8.28 7.32 2.68
N CYS A 117 7.32 7.23 3.59
CA CYS A 117 6.02 7.85 3.45
C CYS A 117 6.16 9.38 3.48
N ALA A 118 5.73 10.08 2.44
CA ALA A 118 5.79 11.54 2.39
C ALA A 118 4.94 12.25 3.46
N ALA A 119 3.95 11.58 4.05
CA ALA A 119 3.07 12.18 5.05
C ALA A 119 3.64 12.09 6.48
N CYS A 120 4.45 11.08 6.79
CA CYS A 120 4.86 10.80 8.18
C CYS A 120 6.32 10.33 8.35
N ASP A 121 7.10 10.30 7.26
CA ASP A 121 8.52 9.88 7.23
C ASP A 121 8.80 8.48 7.81
N ARG A 122 7.77 7.62 7.85
CA ARG A 122 7.91 6.22 8.25
C ARG A 122 8.03 5.29 7.04
N HIS A 123 8.66 4.14 7.24
CA HIS A 123 8.75 3.09 6.25
C HIS A 123 7.40 2.40 6.00
N TRP A 124 7.20 1.84 4.81
CA TRP A 124 5.95 1.20 4.39
C TRP A 124 5.47 0.11 5.35
N GLU A 125 6.39 -0.72 5.84
CA GLU A 125 6.08 -1.91 6.64
C GLU A 125 5.55 -1.63 8.06
N VAL A 126 5.55 -0.37 8.50
CA VAL A 126 4.91 0.05 9.78
C VAL A 126 3.51 0.63 9.59
N HIS A 127 3.00 0.60 8.37
CA HIS A 127 1.66 1.06 8.04
C HIS A 127 0.71 -0.11 7.82
N GLU A 128 -0.57 0.18 7.92
CA GLU A 128 -1.65 -0.74 7.60
C GLU A 128 -2.61 -0.11 6.61
N THR A 129 -3.22 -0.96 5.78
CA THR A 129 -4.38 -0.58 4.98
C THR A 129 -5.64 -0.82 5.81
N PHE A 130 -6.51 0.17 5.91
CA PHE A 130 -7.74 0.08 6.68
C PHE A 130 -8.98 0.25 5.81
N PHE A 131 -10.08 -0.34 6.28
CA PHE A 131 -11.43 -0.13 5.78
C PHE A 131 -12.29 0.21 7.00
N GLU A 132 -12.81 1.43 7.04
CA GLU A 132 -13.50 1.97 8.21
C GLU A 132 -14.84 2.60 7.85
N THR A 133 -15.82 2.46 8.74
CA THR A 133 -17.02 3.28 8.72
C THR A 133 -16.78 4.62 9.41
N GLU A 134 -17.67 5.58 9.20
CA GLU A 134 -17.65 6.86 9.91
C GLU A 134 -17.70 6.67 11.44
N ASP A 135 -18.59 5.80 11.94
CA ASP A 135 -18.70 5.49 13.37
C ASP A 135 -17.39 4.97 13.96
N MET A 136 -16.70 4.07 13.25
CA MET A 136 -15.41 3.54 13.69
C MET A 136 -14.36 4.64 13.79
N ARG A 137 -14.37 5.60 12.86
CA ARG A 137 -13.45 6.74 12.88
C ARG A 137 -13.75 7.67 14.04
N ALA A 138 -15.02 8.03 14.22
CA ALA A 138 -15.47 8.86 15.34
C ALA A 138 -15.07 8.25 16.70
N GLN A 139 -15.32 6.95 16.89
CA GLN A 139 -14.95 6.21 18.12
C GLN A 139 -13.44 6.20 18.38
N ASN A 140 -12.63 6.19 17.32
CA ASN A 140 -11.17 6.17 17.41
C ASN A 140 -10.53 7.58 17.43
N GLY A 141 -11.35 8.64 17.45
CA GLY A 141 -10.89 10.03 17.40
C GLY A 141 -10.21 10.39 16.08
N LEU A 142 -10.61 9.74 14.98
CA LEU A 142 -10.09 9.98 13.65
C LEU A 142 -10.98 10.98 12.89
N PRO A 143 -10.41 11.76 11.96
CA PRO A 143 -11.19 12.71 11.17
C PRO A 143 -12.34 12.05 10.42
N ILE A 144 -13.55 12.61 10.61
CA ILE A 144 -14.77 12.30 9.85
C ILE A 144 -15.13 13.54 9.02
N GLY A 145 -15.39 13.38 7.72
CA GLY A 145 -15.60 14.50 6.80
C GLY A 145 -14.95 14.26 5.43
N MET A 146 -15.47 14.94 4.40
CA MET A 146 -14.92 14.95 3.04
C MET A 146 -13.85 16.01 2.87
#